data_AF-A0A1X1RIC2-F1
#
_entry.id   AF-A0A1X1RIC2-F1
#
_cell.length_a   1.000
_cell.length_b   1.000
_cell.length_c   1.000
_cell.angle_alpha   90.00
_cell.angle_beta   90.00
_cell.angle_gamma   90.00
#
_symmetry.space_group_name_H-M   'P 1'
#
loop_
_entity.id
_entity.type
_entity.pdbx_description
1 polymer ?
#
loop_
_entity_poly.entity_id
_entity_poly.type
_entity_poly.pdbx_seq_one_letter_code
_entity_poly.pdbx_strand_id
1 'polypeptide(L)'
;MIVASLSRRDLLRLPEARELYRAGLKIVSCYQFGKGETADWLPGASAGVEHAKRGWQLHTAAGGPIGAPVYASIDDDPSYAQYRAQVAPYLRGWESVIGRVAHPAAHLHQVEIDARSVGGVDVNHVLKPQFGQWD
;
A
#
# COMPACT_ATOMS: atom_id res chain seq x y z
N MET A 1 -5.20 12.78 -7.53
CA MET A 1 -4.21 11.80 -7.06
C MET A 1 -4.93 10.49 -6.86
N ILE A 2 -4.31 9.38 -7.24
CA ILE A 2 -4.89 8.06 -7.15
C ILE A 2 -3.96 7.17 -6.32
N VAL A 3 -4.50 6.50 -5.30
CA VAL A 3 -3.75 5.50 -4.52
C VAL A 3 -4.08 4.12 -5.08
N ALA A 4 -3.16 3.56 -5.84
CA ALA A 4 -3.37 2.29 -6.52
C ALA A 4 -3.23 1.11 -5.55
N SER A 5 -4.34 0.39 -5.42
CA SER A 5 -4.42 -0.87 -4.69
C SER A 5 -3.65 -1.97 -5.43
N LEU A 6 -2.84 -2.71 -4.67
CA LEU A 6 -2.20 -3.96 -5.05
C LEU A 6 -2.90 -5.07 -4.28
N SER A 7 -4.20 -5.26 -4.54
CA SER A 7 -5.04 -6.24 -3.84
C SER A 7 -5.53 -7.36 -4.77
N ARG A 8 -6.27 -8.32 -4.21
CA ARG A 8 -6.96 -9.35 -5.00
C ARG A 8 -8.13 -8.81 -5.83
N ARG A 9 -8.75 -7.71 -5.41
CA ARG A 9 -9.99 -7.20 -6.02
C ARG A 9 -9.68 -6.13 -7.06
N ASP A 10 -8.78 -5.21 -6.73
CA ASP A 10 -8.35 -4.13 -7.60
C ASP A 10 -6.83 -4.21 -7.72
N LEU A 11 -6.38 -4.75 -8.85
CA LEU A 11 -4.96 -4.91 -9.18
C LEU A 11 -4.61 -3.95 -10.31
N LEU A 12 -3.82 -2.92 -10.00
CA LEU A 12 -3.24 -2.05 -11.02
C LEU A 12 -2.37 -2.87 -11.99
N ARG A 13 -2.60 -2.72 -13.29
CA ARG A 13 -1.77 -3.35 -14.34
C ARG A 13 -0.98 -2.30 -15.12
N LEU A 14 0.11 -2.72 -15.76
CA LEU A 14 0.98 -1.82 -16.53
C LEU A 14 0.24 -0.94 -17.58
N PRO A 15 -0.73 -1.44 -18.37
CA PRO A 15 -1.47 -0.59 -19.31
C PRO A 15 -2.26 0.52 -18.60
N GLU A 16 -2.93 0.17 -17.51
CA GLU A 16 -3.72 1.10 -16.70
C GLU A 16 -2.82 2.14 -16.03
N ALA A 17 -1.71 1.72 -15.42
CA ALA A 17 -0.72 2.63 -14.86
C ALA A 17 -0.26 3.68 -15.89
N ARG A 18 0.01 3.24 -17.13
CA ARG A 18 0.39 4.15 -18.23
C ARG A 18 -0.73 5.11 -18.61
N GLU A 19 -1.99 4.69 -18.58
CA GLU A 19 -3.12 5.58 -18.84
C GLU A 19 -3.27 6.64 -17.76
N LEU A 20 -3.15 6.25 -16.48
CA LEU A 20 -3.15 7.18 -15.36
C LEU A 20 -2.03 8.22 -15.49
N TYR A 21 -0.82 7.78 -15.82
CA TYR A 21 0.30 8.68 -16.07
C TYR A 21 0.06 9.66 -17.23
N ARG A 22 -0.47 9.18 -18.37
CA ARG A 22 -0.79 10.03 -19.51
C ARG A 22 -1.89 11.05 -19.20
N ALA A 23 -2.81 10.70 -18.30
CA ALA A 23 -3.82 11.60 -17.78
C ALA A 23 -3.28 12.62 -16.74
N GLY A 24 -1.97 12.60 -16.46
CA GLY A 24 -1.33 13.49 -15.49
C GLY A 24 -1.60 13.11 -14.03
N LEU A 25 -2.08 11.90 -13.78
CA LEU A 25 -2.38 11.42 -12.44
C LEU A 25 -1.13 10.85 -11.77
N LYS A 26 -1.01 11.08 -10.47
CA LYS A 26 0.03 10.47 -9.62
C LYS A 26 -0.50 9.16 -9.04
N ILE A 27 0.38 8.15 -9.05
CA ILE A 27 0.15 6.79 -8.58
C ILE A 27 0.97 6.58 -7.31
N VAL A 28 0.38 5.92 -6.32
CA VAL A 28 1.07 5.43 -5.13
C VAL A 28 0.68 3.97 -4.94
N SER A 29 1.61 3.11 -4.55
CA SER A 29 1.29 1.70 -4.29
C SER A 29 0.83 1.48 -2.85
N CYS A 30 -0.34 0.90 -2.65
CA CYS A 30 -0.75 0.32 -1.38
C CYS A 30 -1.00 -1.18 -1.53
N TYR A 31 -0.79 -1.97 -0.47
CA TYR A 31 -1.00 -3.41 -0.47
C TYR A 31 -1.94 -3.82 0.65
N GLN A 32 -3.00 -4.50 0.26
CA GLN A 32 -3.92 -5.18 1.15
C GLN A 32 -4.47 -6.41 0.44
N PHE A 33 -4.46 -7.56 1.10
CA PHE A 33 -4.98 -8.79 0.52
C PHE A 33 -6.19 -9.32 1.29
N GLY A 34 -6.08 -9.40 2.61
CA GLY A 34 -7.14 -9.80 3.52
C GLY A 34 -7.79 -8.61 4.25
N LYS A 35 -8.87 -8.90 4.95
CA LYS A 35 -9.64 -7.93 5.76
C LYS A 35 -10.32 -8.63 6.94
N GLY A 36 -10.47 -7.92 8.06
CA GLY A 36 -11.11 -8.45 9.27
C GLY A 36 -10.41 -9.73 9.76
N GLU A 37 -11.14 -10.84 9.86
CA GLU A 37 -10.60 -12.14 10.32
C GLU A 37 -9.46 -12.71 9.45
N THR A 38 -9.27 -12.16 8.25
CA THR A 38 -8.21 -12.57 7.32
C THR A 38 -7.13 -11.50 7.14
N ALA A 39 -7.11 -10.45 7.97
CA ALA A 39 -6.20 -9.33 7.81
C ALA A 39 -4.72 -9.77 7.77
N ASP A 40 -3.97 -9.20 6.84
CA ASP A 40 -2.61 -9.62 6.46
C ASP A 40 -1.62 -9.60 7.64
N TRP A 41 -1.86 -8.71 8.60
CA TRP A 41 -1.01 -8.51 9.76
C TRP A 41 -1.22 -9.54 10.88
N LEU A 42 -2.33 -10.29 10.87
CA LEU A 42 -2.68 -11.23 11.95
C LEU A 42 -1.58 -12.29 12.20
N PRO A 43 -0.95 -12.91 11.19
CA PRO A 43 0.09 -13.92 11.42
C PRO A 43 1.47 -13.32 11.77
N GLY A 44 1.63 -11.99 11.75
CA GLY A 44 2.87 -11.32 12.14
C GLY A 44 3.99 -11.41 11.10
N ALA A 45 5.22 -11.68 11.56
CA ALA A 45 6.43 -11.47 10.74
C ALA A 45 6.52 -12.33 9.47
N SER A 46 6.11 -13.61 9.52
CA SER A 46 6.15 -14.50 8.35
C SER A 46 5.22 -14.01 7.24
N ALA A 47 4.00 -13.62 7.61
CA ALA A 47 3.07 -12.99 6.69
C ALA A 47 3.61 -11.66 6.15
N GLY A 48 4.29 -10.86 6.99
CA GLY A 48 4.96 -9.63 6.55
C GLY A 48 5.95 -9.87 5.41
N VAL A 49 6.78 -10.91 5.50
CA VAL A 49 7.73 -11.28 4.43
C VAL A 49 7.00 -11.75 3.18
N GLU A 50 5.97 -12.59 3.33
CA GLU A 50 5.19 -13.12 2.20
C GLU A 50 4.48 -12.00 1.43
N HIS A 51 3.75 -11.16 2.15
CA HIS A 51 3.00 -10.04 1.58
C HIS A 51 3.92 -8.99 0.98
N ALA A 52 5.08 -8.70 1.58
CA ALA A 52 6.05 -7.79 1.00
C ALA A 52 6.63 -8.30 -0.32
N LYS A 53 6.99 -9.59 -0.38
CA LYS A 53 7.43 -10.22 -1.64
C LYS A 53 6.35 -10.13 -2.70
N ARG A 54 5.10 -10.42 -2.34
CA ARG A 54 3.98 -10.35 -3.29
C ARG A 54 3.69 -8.92 -3.73
N GLY A 55 3.64 -7.97 -2.79
CA GLY A 55 3.41 -6.56 -3.07
C GLY A 55 4.48 -5.99 -3.98
N TRP A 56 5.74 -6.34 -3.77
CA TRP A 56 6.83 -5.94 -4.65
C TRP A 56 6.71 -6.51 -6.07
N GLN A 57 6.34 -7.79 -6.20
CA GLN A 57 6.08 -8.40 -7.51
C GLN A 57 4.95 -7.67 -8.25
N LEU A 58 3.87 -7.30 -7.55
CA LEU A 58 2.75 -6.58 -8.16
C LEU A 58 3.14 -5.15 -8.54
N HIS A 59 3.82 -4.44 -7.65
CA HIS A 59 4.35 -3.09 -7.89
C HIS A 59 5.22 -3.05 -9.15
N THR A 60 6.21 -3.93 -9.22
CA THR A 60 7.13 -4.01 -10.37
C THR A 60 6.42 -4.45 -11.66
N ALA A 61 5.49 -5.40 -11.59
CA ALA A 61 4.70 -5.83 -12.74
C ALA A 61 3.80 -4.72 -13.31
N ALA A 62 3.35 -3.79 -12.46
CA ALA A 62 2.60 -2.61 -12.85
C ALA A 62 3.48 -1.46 -13.39
N GLY A 63 4.81 -1.63 -13.37
CA GLY A 63 5.79 -0.61 -13.81
C GLY A 63 6.24 0.33 -12.71
N GLY A 64 6.00 -0.01 -11.45
CA GLY A 64 6.40 0.80 -10.30
C GLY A 64 7.92 0.96 -10.20
N PRO A 65 8.42 2.19 -9.92
CA PRO A 65 9.84 2.46 -9.86
C PRO A 65 10.45 1.99 -8.55
N ILE A 66 11.71 1.54 -8.60
CA ILE A 66 12.41 0.94 -7.44
C ILE A 66 12.47 1.89 -6.22
N GLY A 67 12.49 3.21 -6.46
CA GLY A 67 12.53 4.22 -5.41
C GLY A 67 11.17 4.57 -4.78
N ALA A 68 10.05 4.12 -5.34
CA ALA A 68 8.74 4.39 -4.77
C ALA A 68 8.38 3.37 -3.67
N PRO A 69 7.79 3.81 -2.55
CA PRO A 69 7.38 2.91 -1.48
C PRO A 69 6.14 2.10 -1.87
N VAL A 70 5.96 0.98 -1.17
CA VAL A 70 4.67 0.26 -1.09
C VAL A 70 4.14 0.42 0.33
N TYR A 71 2.96 1.02 0.47
CA TYR A 71 2.29 1.18 1.75
C TYR A 71 1.59 -0.12 2.13
N ALA A 72 2.07 -0.81 3.16
CA ALA A 72 1.40 -1.97 3.73
C ALA A 72 0.19 -1.53 4.57
N SER A 73 -1.00 -2.04 4.25
CA SER A 73 -2.23 -1.63 4.93
C SER A 73 -2.41 -2.30 6.28
N ILE A 74 -2.76 -1.49 7.29
CA ILE A 74 -3.36 -1.93 8.55
C ILE A 74 -4.77 -1.34 8.57
N ASP A 75 -5.71 -2.04 7.92
CA ASP A 75 -7.11 -1.63 7.76
C ASP A 75 -7.96 -2.14 8.94
N ASP A 76 -7.50 -1.85 10.14
CA ASP A 76 -8.11 -2.25 11.42
C ASP A 76 -7.78 -1.21 12.49
N ASP A 77 -8.48 -1.26 13.63
CA ASP A 77 -8.15 -0.53 14.86
C ASP A 77 -7.53 -1.49 15.90
N PRO A 78 -6.24 -1.89 15.75
CA PRO A 78 -5.64 -2.88 16.62
C PRO A 78 -5.41 -2.30 18.02
N SER A 79 -5.73 -3.10 19.03
CA SER A 79 -5.29 -2.81 20.40
C SER A 79 -3.76 -2.72 20.46
N TYR A 80 -3.23 -2.01 21.47
CA TYR A 80 -1.78 -1.93 21.66
C TYR A 80 -1.11 -3.30 21.86
N ALA A 81 -1.84 -4.27 22.41
CA ALA A 81 -1.38 -5.66 22.52
C ALA A 81 -1.21 -6.31 21.13
N GLN A 82 -2.22 -6.21 20.27
CA GLN A 82 -2.15 -6.69 18.88
C GLN A 82 -1.05 -5.97 18.09
N TYR A 83 -0.90 -4.66 18.31
CA TYR A 83 0.19 -3.92 17.69
C TYR A 83 1.56 -4.52 18.01
N ARG A 84 1.87 -4.72 19.29
CA ARG A 84 3.17 -5.25 19.70
C ARG A 84 3.37 -6.71 19.25
N ALA A 85 2.33 -7.52 19.34
CA ALA A 85 2.40 -8.95 19.10
C ALA A 85 2.35 -9.33 17.61
N GLN A 86 1.67 -8.54 16.77
CA GLN A 86 1.33 -8.92 15.40
C GLN A 86 1.72 -7.83 14.39
N VAL A 87 1.19 -6.61 14.52
CA VAL A 87 1.41 -5.51 13.56
C VAL A 87 2.88 -5.13 13.44
N ALA A 88 3.56 -4.88 14.56
CA ALA A 88 4.95 -4.45 14.53
C ALA A 88 5.89 -5.55 13.98
N PRO A 89 5.75 -6.84 14.34
CA PRO A 89 6.44 -7.93 13.64
C PRO A 89 6.12 -8.01 12.14
N TYR A 90 4.86 -7.84 11.74
CA TYR A 90 4.44 -7.83 10.35
C TYR A 90 5.15 -6.71 9.55
N LEU A 91 5.15 -5.47 10.05
CA LEU A 91 5.83 -4.35 9.41
C LEU A 91 7.35 -4.54 9.35
N ARG A 92 7.97 -5.14 10.38
CA ARG A 92 9.39 -5.53 10.29
C ARG A 92 9.65 -6.59 9.22
N GLY A 93 8.70 -7.51 9.01
CA GLY A 93 8.71 -8.45 7.89
C GLY A 93 8.77 -7.72 6.54
N TRP A 94 7.95 -6.67 6.37
CA TRP A 94 8.01 -5.80 5.19
C TRP A 94 9.36 -5.10 5.03
N GLU A 95 9.85 -4.47 6.10
CA GLU A 95 11.13 -3.77 6.10
C GLU A 95 12.29 -4.71 5.72
N SER A 96 12.22 -6.00 6.07
CA SER A 96 13.27 -6.97 5.74
C SER A 96 13.35 -7.35 4.25
N VAL A 97 12.30 -7.08 3.48
CA VAL A 97 12.22 -7.44 2.05
C VAL A 97 12.51 -6.24 1.15
N ILE A 98 11.82 -5.12 1.41
CA ILE A 98 11.90 -3.93 0.54
C ILE A 98 12.62 -2.74 1.19
N GLY A 99 13.17 -2.94 2.40
CA GLY A 99 13.82 -1.90 3.16
C GLY A 99 12.83 -0.98 3.88
N ARG A 100 13.39 -0.06 4.68
CA ARG A 100 12.60 0.95 5.40
C ARG A 100 12.74 2.30 4.71
N VAL A 101 11.63 2.86 4.25
CA VAL A 101 11.55 4.28 3.92
C VAL A 101 11.11 5.01 5.19
N ALA A 102 12.08 5.52 5.94
CA ALA A 102 11.79 6.28 7.15
C ALA A 102 11.21 7.64 6.75
N HIS A 103 9.94 7.88 7.08
CA HIS A 103 9.36 9.20 6.98
C HIS A 103 8.60 9.58 8.26
N PRO A 104 8.83 10.78 8.83
CA PRO A 104 8.43 11.10 10.20
C PRO A 104 6.92 11.36 10.43
N ALA A 105 6.06 11.20 9.41
CA ALA A 105 4.62 11.46 9.51
C ALA A 105 3.87 10.87 8.31
N ALA A 106 2.54 10.71 8.45
CA ALA A 106 1.64 10.34 7.37
C ALA A 106 1.75 11.33 6.20
N HIS A 107 1.76 10.79 4.99
CA HIS A 107 1.81 11.58 3.76
C HIS A 107 0.50 11.64 3.01
N LEU A 108 -0.35 10.65 3.26
CA LEU A 108 -1.64 10.44 2.65
C LEU A 108 -2.66 10.26 3.76
N HIS A 109 -3.81 10.90 3.60
CA HIS A 109 -4.98 10.70 4.45
C HIS A 109 -6.15 10.33 3.55
N GLN A 110 -6.67 9.13 3.75
CA GLN A 110 -7.90 8.69 3.11
C GLN A 110 -9.07 9.38 3.80
N VAL A 111 -9.73 10.28 3.07
CA VAL A 111 -10.83 11.10 3.60
C VAL A 111 -12.20 10.52 3.29
N GLU A 112 -12.28 9.66 2.27
CA GLU A 112 -13.48 8.94 1.84
C GLU A 112 -13.09 7.50 1.50
N ILE A 113 -13.80 6.54 2.07
CA ILE A 113 -13.64 5.10 1.80
C ILE A 113 -14.88 4.65 1.01
N ASP A 114 -14.69 3.98 -0.12
CA ASP A 114 -15.76 3.42 -0.96
C ASP A 114 -16.84 4.40 -1.46
N ALA A 115 -16.67 5.72 -1.26
CA ALA A 115 -17.66 6.73 -1.65
C ALA A 115 -17.50 7.18 -3.12
N ARG A 116 -16.29 7.13 -3.66
CA ARG A 116 -15.93 7.50 -5.04
C ARG A 116 -14.74 6.67 -5.52
N SER A 117 -14.94 5.84 -6.52
CA SER A 117 -13.85 5.15 -7.24
C SER A 117 -13.86 5.54 -8.71
N VAL A 118 -12.68 5.64 -9.31
CA VAL A 118 -12.52 5.75 -10.77
C VAL A 118 -11.68 4.56 -11.20
N GLY A 119 -12.30 3.60 -11.91
CA GLY A 119 -11.61 2.39 -12.36
C GLY A 119 -11.15 1.46 -11.22
N GLY A 120 -11.79 1.49 -10.05
CA GLY A 120 -11.40 0.64 -8.90
C GLY A 120 -10.32 1.24 -8.02
N VAL A 121 -10.10 2.57 -8.09
CA VAL A 121 -9.05 3.23 -7.31
C VAL A 121 -9.56 4.34 -6.39
N ASP A 122 -9.00 4.41 -5.18
CA ASP A 122 -9.39 5.33 -4.11
C ASP A 122 -8.81 6.74 -4.25
N VAL A 123 -9.63 7.74 -3.90
CA VAL A 123 -9.24 9.15 -3.86
C VAL A 123 -8.75 9.51 -2.45
N ASN A 124 -7.55 10.08 -2.38
CA ASN A 124 -6.90 10.43 -1.11
C ASN A 124 -6.47 11.90 -1.10
N HIS A 125 -6.29 12.50 0.09
CA HIS A 125 -5.68 13.82 0.27
C HIS A 125 -4.17 13.71 0.47
N VAL A 126 -3.41 14.51 -0.29
CA VAL A 126 -1.96 14.68 -0.09
C VAL A 126 -1.73 15.60 1.09
N LEU A 127 -0.99 15.13 2.09
CA LEU A 127 -0.59 15.95 3.23
C LEU A 127 0.81 16.57 3.06
N LYS A 128 1.64 16.01 2.17
CA LYS A 128 3.04 16.42 1.98
C LYS A 128 3.44 16.37 0.50
N PRO A 129 4.31 17.27 0.00
CA PRO A 129 4.68 17.33 -1.42
C PRO A 129 5.33 16.04 -1.96
N GLN A 130 6.12 15.37 -1.12
CA GLN A 130 6.60 14.01 -1.37
C GLN A 130 5.74 13.06 -0.53
N PHE A 131 5.08 12.12 -1.19
CA PHE A 131 4.13 11.21 -0.55
C PHE A 131 4.27 9.76 -1.05
N GLY A 132 5.38 9.46 -1.72
CA GLY A 132 5.62 8.14 -2.30
C GLY A 132 4.99 7.96 -3.68
N GLN A 133 4.72 9.06 -4.39
CA GLN A 133 4.30 9.01 -5.77
C GLN A 133 5.33 8.29 -6.64
N TRP A 134 4.85 7.57 -7.66
CA TRP A 134 5.70 7.17 -8.75
C TRP A 134 6.05 8.41 -9.61
N ASP A 135 7.26 8.43 -10.16
CA ASP A 135 7.74 9.48 -11.08
C ASP A 135 7.44 9.14 -12.54
#